data_AF-A0A4R9I076-F1
#
_entry.id   AF-A0A4R9I076-F1
#
_cell.length_a   1.000
_cell.length_b   1.000
_cell.length_c   1.000
_cell.angle_alpha   90.00
_cell.angle_beta   90.00
_cell.angle_gamma   90.00
#
_symmetry.space_group_name_H-M   'P 1'
#
loop_
_entity.id
_entity.type
_entity.pdbx_description
1 polymer ?
#
loop_
_entity_poly.entity_id
_entity_poly.type
_entity_poly.pdbx_seq_one_letter_code
_entity_poly.pdbx_strand_id
1 'polypeptide(L)'
;MSGTNENLILKYGEPGSIYPRNFTQSAAVGFYRSWKPILIQEGYYDFLLGFESYLEFQKKLSVLAEEPVGVSLALSCMVEVNVAGGILSHATRIQREEQSENLNPNAVGVLDSLWQAFRAGGSTKIFAVGVSEPGWETKLRKLSSTVKDEKLSGTKSFITNGAEADIIFWVIKSEEKNPVYLVRRYQNQTNPNLNSDASDISNQMIEESFHTDFTPLVTHLKLTLCEYPISPEDLVLENYGKLGMELRLKELLSLVSLLIGKIKKVSLENKLVNDEREKLKLWRDNFLGNCQGNPDADFLLSGFPFPTEDLLLALCKHWNLDSPKDLKSMDPDYQLFVWEDQFTQMLIQKKKRKLS
;
A
#
# COMPACT_ATOMS: atom_id res chain seq x y z
N MET A 1 -16.94 -29.14 9.54
CA MET A 1 -15.98 -30.05 8.88
C MET A 1 -14.69 -29.28 8.72
N SER A 2 -13.64 -29.67 9.45
CA SER A 2 -12.31 -29.03 9.44
C SER A 2 -11.54 -29.47 8.20
N GLY A 3 -11.62 -28.68 7.13
CA GLY A 3 -10.69 -28.79 6.01
C GLY A 3 -9.41 -28.07 6.37
N THR A 4 -8.28 -28.78 6.37
CA THR A 4 -6.95 -28.18 6.43
C THR A 4 -6.82 -27.15 5.32
N ASN A 5 -6.49 -25.90 5.68
CA ASN A 5 -6.04 -24.87 4.74
C ASN A 5 -4.77 -25.38 4.04
N GLU A 6 -4.93 -26.13 2.95
CA GLU A 6 -3.84 -26.36 2.01
C GLU A 6 -3.34 -24.99 1.56
N ASN A 7 -2.04 -24.75 1.70
CA ASN A 7 -1.43 -23.47 1.41
C ASN A 7 -1.60 -23.09 -0.06
N LEU A 8 -2.62 -22.28 -0.33
CA LEU A 8 -3.06 -21.86 -1.67
C LEU A 8 -1.97 -21.11 -2.44
N ILE A 9 -1.01 -20.53 -1.72
CA ILE A 9 0.10 -19.73 -2.23
C ILE A 9 1.29 -20.58 -2.69
N LEU A 10 1.50 -21.78 -2.12
CA LEU A 10 2.59 -22.69 -2.51
C LEU A 10 2.52 -23.17 -3.97
N LYS A 11 1.36 -23.05 -4.62
CA LYS A 11 1.14 -23.53 -5.98
C LYS A 11 1.31 -22.42 -7.04
N TYR A 12 1.67 -21.19 -6.68
CA TYR A 12 1.82 -20.12 -7.68
C TYR A 12 2.95 -20.42 -8.68
N GLY A 13 2.64 -20.47 -9.98
CA GLY A 13 3.62 -20.70 -11.05
C GLY A 13 3.96 -22.17 -11.34
N GLU A 14 3.46 -23.12 -10.56
CA GLU A 14 3.67 -24.56 -10.78
C GLU A 14 2.78 -25.10 -11.92
N PRO A 15 3.31 -25.92 -12.87
CA PRO A 15 2.51 -26.57 -13.90
C PRO A 15 1.40 -27.43 -13.28
N GLY A 16 0.13 -27.12 -13.61
CA GLY A 16 -1.04 -27.81 -13.04
C GLY A 16 -1.57 -27.23 -11.73
N SER A 17 -1.00 -26.12 -11.26
CA SER A 17 -1.58 -25.36 -10.16
C SER A 17 -2.96 -24.83 -10.51
N ILE A 18 -3.89 -25.11 -9.62
CA ILE A 18 -5.23 -24.54 -9.66
C ILE A 18 -5.28 -23.14 -9.08
N TYR A 19 -4.21 -22.47 -8.65
CA TYR A 19 -4.27 -21.11 -8.09
C TYR A 19 -3.43 -20.09 -8.88
N PRO A 20 -4.02 -18.92 -9.23
CA PRO A 20 -5.41 -18.54 -8.99
C PRO A 20 -6.40 -19.37 -9.84
N ARG A 21 -7.40 -19.98 -9.18
CA ARG A 21 -8.44 -20.85 -9.78
C ARG A 21 -9.17 -20.04 -10.85
N ASN A 22 -9.07 -20.48 -12.11
CA ASN A 22 -9.78 -19.96 -13.30
C ASN A 22 -9.08 -18.91 -14.19
N PHE A 23 -7.76 -18.75 -14.16
CA PHE A 23 -7.07 -17.94 -15.18
C PHE A 23 -6.46 -18.79 -16.30
N THR A 24 -7.31 -19.50 -17.03
CA THR A 24 -6.97 -19.91 -18.40
C THR A 24 -7.13 -18.70 -19.32
N GLN A 25 -6.06 -18.36 -20.06
CA GLN A 25 -5.97 -17.33 -21.11
C GLN A 25 -5.49 -15.93 -20.67
N SER A 26 -4.23 -15.83 -20.27
CA SER A 26 -3.22 -15.02 -20.98
C SER A 26 -1.99 -14.85 -20.10
N ALA A 27 -0.81 -14.94 -20.69
CA ALA A 27 0.46 -14.60 -20.06
C ALA A 27 0.61 -13.08 -19.74
N ALA A 28 -0.50 -12.35 -19.59
CA ALA A 28 -0.57 -10.90 -19.55
C ALA A 28 -1.19 -10.32 -18.25
N VAL A 29 -1.60 -11.16 -17.30
CA VAL A 29 -2.20 -10.69 -16.03
C VAL A 29 -1.12 -10.54 -14.97
N GLY A 30 -0.94 -9.32 -14.45
CA GLY A 30 0.07 -8.99 -13.43
C GLY A 30 -0.11 -9.76 -12.11
N PHE A 31 0.97 -9.82 -11.32
CA PHE A 31 1.05 -10.58 -10.07
C PHE A 31 -0.08 -10.21 -9.10
N TYR A 32 -0.18 -8.95 -8.70
CA TYR A 32 -1.17 -8.53 -7.72
C TYR A 32 -2.60 -8.61 -8.26
N ARG A 33 -2.80 -8.30 -9.54
CA ARG A 33 -4.10 -8.42 -10.21
C ARG A 33 -4.65 -9.83 -10.21
N SER A 34 -3.78 -10.83 -10.36
CA SER A 34 -4.17 -12.23 -10.27
C SER A 34 -4.60 -12.65 -8.85
N TRP A 35 -4.03 -12.02 -7.82
CA TRP A 35 -4.29 -12.34 -6.41
C TRP A 35 -5.42 -11.53 -5.77
N LYS A 36 -5.67 -10.30 -6.22
CA LYS A 36 -6.64 -9.41 -5.60
C LYS A 36 -8.03 -10.03 -5.39
N PRO A 37 -8.64 -10.76 -6.36
CA PRO A 37 -9.92 -11.42 -6.13
C PRO A 37 -9.91 -12.41 -4.95
N ILE A 38 -8.82 -13.16 -4.79
CA ILE A 38 -8.65 -14.11 -3.68
C ILE A 38 -8.50 -13.36 -2.38
N LEU A 39 -7.68 -12.30 -2.34
CA LEU A 39 -7.52 -11.47 -1.14
C LEU A 39 -8.86 -10.85 -0.69
N ILE A 40 -9.74 -10.46 -1.63
CA ILE A 40 -11.10 -10.01 -1.31
C ILE A 40 -11.92 -11.15 -0.68
N GLN A 41 -11.89 -12.36 -1.26
CA GLN A 41 -12.64 -13.51 -0.74
C GLN A 41 -12.15 -13.95 0.66
N GLU A 42 -10.85 -13.88 0.90
CA GLU A 42 -10.21 -14.20 2.19
C GLU A 42 -10.31 -13.05 3.21
N GLY A 43 -10.99 -11.96 2.85
CA GLY A 43 -11.31 -10.87 3.77
C GLY A 43 -10.15 -9.93 4.10
N TYR A 44 -9.11 -9.82 3.26
CA TYR A 44 -7.98 -8.90 3.52
C TYR A 44 -8.37 -7.41 3.43
N TYR A 45 -9.57 -7.11 2.92
CA TYR A 45 -10.11 -5.75 2.82
C TYR A 45 -11.25 -5.50 3.81
N ASP A 46 -11.60 -6.49 4.65
CA ASP A 46 -12.70 -6.42 5.61
C ASP A 46 -12.56 -5.25 6.59
N PHE A 47 -11.31 -4.93 6.95
CA PHE A 47 -11.00 -3.78 7.82
C PHE A 47 -11.51 -2.47 7.22
N LEU A 48 -11.30 -2.25 5.91
CA LEU A 48 -11.79 -1.04 5.25
C LEU A 48 -13.32 -0.93 5.24
N LEU A 49 -13.98 -2.09 5.23
CA LEU A 49 -15.43 -2.21 5.20
C LEU A 49 -16.05 -2.22 6.60
N GLY A 50 -15.22 -2.18 7.66
CA GLY A 50 -15.66 -2.16 9.06
C GLY A 50 -16.10 -3.54 9.58
N PHE A 51 -15.77 -4.63 8.90
CA PHE A 51 -16.11 -5.99 9.33
C PHE A 51 -15.09 -6.57 10.32
N GLU A 52 -13.89 -5.99 10.40
CA GLU A 52 -12.86 -6.41 11.35
C GLU A 52 -12.05 -5.22 11.90
N SER A 53 -11.30 -5.48 12.96
CA SER A 53 -10.39 -4.50 13.55
C SER A 53 -9.09 -4.37 12.75
N TYR A 54 -8.38 -3.26 12.94
CA TYR A 54 -7.06 -3.09 12.34
C TYR A 54 -6.05 -4.14 12.82
N LEU A 55 -6.17 -4.63 14.07
CA LEU A 55 -5.33 -5.72 14.58
C LEU A 55 -5.52 -7.02 13.77
N GLU A 56 -6.77 -7.37 13.43
CA GLU A 56 -7.03 -8.58 12.65
C GLU A 56 -6.45 -8.48 11.24
N PHE A 57 -6.57 -7.31 10.60
CA PHE A 57 -5.87 -7.04 9.33
C PHE A 57 -4.34 -7.22 9.45
N GLN A 58 -3.73 -6.69 10.52
CA GLN A 58 -2.28 -6.83 10.76
C GLN A 58 -1.85 -8.28 11.03
N LYS A 59 -2.68 -9.07 11.72
CA LYS A 59 -2.46 -10.51 11.90
C LYS A 59 -2.54 -11.25 10.56
N LYS A 60 -3.54 -10.95 9.73
CA LYS A 60 -3.67 -11.52 8.38
C LYS A 60 -2.44 -11.22 7.51
N LEU A 61 -1.94 -9.98 7.52
CA LEU A 61 -0.68 -9.64 6.83
C LEU A 61 0.52 -10.45 7.32
N SER A 62 0.60 -10.69 8.63
CA SER A 62 1.68 -11.50 9.21
C SER A 62 1.61 -12.93 8.73
N VAL A 63 0.42 -13.54 8.75
CA VAL A 63 0.20 -14.91 8.24
C VAL A 63 0.50 -14.98 6.75
N LEU A 64 0.06 -14.01 5.97
CA LEU A 64 0.33 -13.93 4.53
C LEU A 64 1.84 -13.90 4.24
N ALA A 65 2.61 -13.14 5.03
CA ALA A 65 4.05 -13.03 4.87
C ALA A 65 4.84 -14.28 5.28
N GLU A 66 4.20 -15.29 5.88
CA GLU A 66 4.83 -16.60 6.16
C GLU A 66 4.96 -17.46 4.89
N GLU A 67 4.17 -17.15 3.86
CA GLU A 67 4.07 -17.93 2.63
C GLU A 67 5.19 -17.62 1.64
N PRO A 68 5.53 -18.56 0.72
CA PRO A 68 6.38 -18.24 -0.42
C PRO A 68 5.77 -17.08 -1.19
N VAL A 69 6.57 -16.11 -1.63
CA VAL A 69 6.11 -14.85 -2.24
C VAL A 69 5.18 -13.97 -1.37
N GLY A 70 4.89 -14.40 -0.13
CA GLY A 70 3.94 -13.79 0.78
C GLY A 70 4.29 -12.37 1.18
N VAL A 71 5.59 -12.04 1.30
CA VAL A 71 6.06 -10.68 1.58
C VAL A 71 5.68 -9.72 0.44
N SER A 72 5.85 -10.13 -0.81
CA SER A 72 5.45 -9.33 -1.98
C SER A 72 3.94 -9.12 -2.02
N LEU A 73 3.17 -10.19 -1.80
CA LEU A 73 1.71 -10.11 -1.82
C LEU A 73 1.15 -9.27 -0.66
N ALA A 74 1.72 -9.43 0.54
CA ALA A 74 1.37 -8.64 1.71
C ALA A 74 1.74 -7.17 1.53
N LEU A 75 2.88 -6.86 0.89
CA LEU A 75 3.27 -5.49 0.55
C LEU A 75 2.27 -4.84 -0.41
N SER A 76 1.92 -5.53 -1.50
CA SER A 76 0.91 -5.04 -2.45
C SER A 76 -0.44 -4.79 -1.77
N CYS A 77 -0.89 -5.73 -0.94
CA CYS A 77 -2.15 -5.62 -0.20
C CYS A 77 -2.13 -4.48 0.82
N MET A 78 -1.08 -4.37 1.64
CA MET A 78 -1.02 -3.38 2.71
C MET A 78 -0.96 -1.95 2.17
N VAL A 79 -0.29 -1.73 1.04
CA VAL A 79 -0.20 -0.39 0.44
C VAL A 79 -1.56 0.04 -0.09
N GLU A 80 -2.27 -0.84 -0.79
CA GLU A 80 -3.61 -0.52 -1.28
C GLU A 80 -4.59 -0.28 -0.10
N VAL A 81 -4.59 -1.16 0.91
CA VAL A 81 -5.48 -1.02 2.07
C VAL A 81 -5.14 0.23 2.89
N ASN A 82 -3.90 0.37 3.35
CA ASN A 82 -3.55 1.47 4.23
C ASN A 82 -3.58 2.82 3.53
N VAL A 83 -3.06 2.91 2.30
CA VAL A 83 -2.82 4.19 1.63
C VAL A 83 -4.00 4.59 0.76
N ALA A 84 -4.36 3.78 -0.23
CA ALA A 84 -5.48 4.10 -1.12
C ALA A 84 -6.83 4.01 -0.36
N GLY A 85 -7.04 2.94 0.41
CA GLY A 85 -8.18 2.80 1.30
C GLY A 85 -8.25 3.91 2.35
N GLY A 86 -7.11 4.30 2.93
CA GLY A 86 -7.03 5.42 3.88
C GLY A 86 -7.45 6.77 3.29
N ILE A 87 -7.04 7.08 2.04
CA ILE A 87 -7.49 8.28 1.31
C ILE A 87 -9.01 8.25 1.13
N LEU A 88 -9.57 7.12 0.68
CA LEU A 88 -11.01 6.98 0.47
C LEU A 88 -11.79 7.09 1.76
N SER A 89 -11.36 6.42 2.84
CA SER A 89 -12.00 6.52 4.15
C SER A 89 -12.01 7.97 4.66
N HIS A 90 -10.92 8.70 4.48
CA HIS A 90 -10.82 10.09 4.91
C HIS A 90 -11.72 11.01 4.06
N ALA A 91 -11.73 10.82 2.74
CA ALA A 91 -12.61 11.54 1.83
C ALA A 91 -14.10 11.31 2.14
N THR A 92 -14.50 10.05 2.34
CA THR A 92 -15.88 9.69 2.74
C THR A 92 -16.26 10.29 4.09
N ARG A 93 -15.32 10.35 5.05
CA ARG A 93 -15.58 10.97 6.36
C ARG A 93 -15.83 12.48 6.24
N ILE A 94 -14.95 13.21 5.54
CA ILE A 94 -15.12 14.65 5.30
C ILE A 94 -16.45 14.90 4.60
N GLN A 95 -16.77 14.14 3.56
CA GLN A 95 -18.04 14.28 2.84
C GLN A 95 -19.25 14.08 3.75
N ARG A 96 -19.21 13.11 4.68
CA ARG A 96 -20.29 12.91 5.66
C ARG A 96 -20.39 14.02 6.70
N GLU A 97 -19.25 14.60 7.10
CA GLU A 97 -19.21 15.74 8.03
C GLU A 97 -19.81 16.99 7.34
N GLU A 98 -19.51 17.19 6.05
CA GLU A 98 -19.99 18.31 5.21
C GLU A 98 -21.43 18.11 4.68
N GLN A 99 -21.96 16.87 4.63
CA GLN A 99 -23.37 16.55 4.33
C GLN A 99 -24.37 17.28 5.26
N SER A 100 -23.89 17.83 6.37
CA SER A 100 -24.66 18.67 7.28
C SER A 100 -25.03 20.05 6.71
N GLU A 101 -24.36 20.54 5.64
CA GLU A 101 -24.44 21.97 5.26
C GLU A 101 -24.70 22.34 3.78
N ASN A 102 -24.86 21.40 2.84
CA ASN A 102 -25.36 21.53 1.43
C ASN A 102 -24.49 20.69 0.49
N LEU A 103 -25.07 19.89 -0.43
CA LEU A 103 -24.25 19.10 -1.37
C LEU A 103 -24.69 19.05 -2.84
N ASN A 104 -23.65 18.98 -3.67
CA ASN A 104 -23.65 18.53 -5.06
C ASN A 104 -23.71 16.98 -5.11
N PRO A 105 -24.81 16.37 -5.58
CA PRO A 105 -25.03 14.92 -5.53
C PRO A 105 -24.07 14.07 -6.38
N ASN A 106 -23.38 14.67 -7.37
CA ASN A 106 -22.50 13.93 -8.28
C ASN A 106 -21.21 13.43 -7.61
N ALA A 107 -20.65 14.18 -6.64
CA ALA A 107 -19.43 13.80 -5.92
C ALA A 107 -19.64 12.59 -4.99
N VAL A 108 -20.86 12.40 -4.48
CA VAL A 108 -21.23 11.26 -3.62
C VAL A 108 -21.20 9.95 -4.42
N GLY A 109 -21.74 9.97 -5.64
CA GLY A 109 -21.78 8.78 -6.51
C GLY A 109 -20.39 8.27 -6.92
N VAL A 110 -19.42 9.16 -7.10
CA VAL A 110 -18.04 8.78 -7.48
C VAL A 110 -17.36 8.01 -6.35
N LEU A 111 -17.35 8.53 -5.11
CA LEU A 111 -16.69 7.86 -3.98
C LEU A 111 -17.34 6.50 -3.65
N ASP A 112 -18.66 6.41 -3.68
CA ASP A 112 -19.37 5.14 -3.46
C ASP A 112 -19.04 4.09 -4.52
N SER A 113 -18.82 4.51 -5.77
CA SER A 113 -18.42 3.62 -6.86
C SER A 113 -17.00 3.06 -6.67
N LEU A 114 -16.09 3.82 -6.04
CA LEU A 114 -14.72 3.38 -5.78
C LEU A 114 -14.67 2.28 -4.71
N TRP A 115 -15.55 2.34 -3.72
CA TRP A 115 -15.67 1.30 -2.69
C TRP A 115 -16.03 -0.08 -3.24
N GLN A 116 -16.64 -0.16 -4.43
CA GLN A 116 -16.92 -1.46 -5.08
C GLN A 116 -15.66 -2.25 -5.41
N ALA A 117 -14.49 -1.59 -5.50
CA ALA A 117 -13.21 -2.24 -5.77
C ALA A 117 -12.71 -3.19 -4.67
N PHE A 118 -13.30 -3.08 -3.48
CA PHE A 118 -12.92 -3.86 -2.31
C PHE A 118 -13.96 -4.91 -1.91
N ARG A 119 -15.09 -5.00 -2.63
CA ARG A 119 -16.21 -5.87 -2.28
C ARG A 119 -16.22 -7.14 -3.13
N ALA A 120 -16.62 -8.26 -2.53
CA ALA A 120 -16.91 -9.48 -3.27
C ALA A 120 -18.02 -9.24 -4.30
N GLY A 121 -17.80 -9.69 -5.54
CA GLY A 121 -18.72 -9.46 -6.66
C GLY A 121 -18.67 -8.05 -7.28
N GLY A 122 -17.86 -7.14 -6.73
CA GLY A 122 -17.59 -5.82 -7.33
C GLY A 122 -16.53 -5.87 -8.43
N SER A 123 -16.29 -4.73 -9.10
CA SER A 123 -15.21 -4.62 -10.10
C SER A 123 -13.86 -4.74 -9.41
N THR A 124 -13.01 -5.72 -9.74
CA THR A 124 -11.68 -5.90 -9.13
C THR A 124 -10.66 -4.87 -9.64
N LYS A 125 -10.95 -3.58 -9.42
CA LYS A 125 -10.06 -2.47 -9.77
C LYS A 125 -8.92 -2.37 -8.75
N ILE A 126 -7.72 -2.06 -9.18
CA ILE A 126 -6.56 -1.82 -8.32
C ILE A 126 -6.31 -0.32 -8.20
N PHE A 127 -6.16 0.15 -6.96
CA PHE A 127 -5.81 1.53 -6.65
C PHE A 127 -4.36 1.62 -6.21
N ALA A 128 -3.66 2.62 -6.74
CA ALA A 128 -2.33 2.99 -6.31
C ALA A 128 -2.27 4.48 -5.99
N VAL A 129 -1.22 4.92 -5.31
CA VAL A 129 -1.08 6.32 -4.87
C VAL A 129 0.24 6.89 -5.36
N GLY A 130 0.17 7.99 -6.08
CA GLY A 130 1.32 8.73 -6.58
C GLY A 130 1.61 9.95 -5.71
N VAL A 131 2.59 9.83 -4.82
CA VAL A 131 3.12 10.96 -4.03
C VAL A 131 4.51 11.35 -4.52
N SER A 132 5.44 10.39 -4.51
CA SER A 132 6.87 10.60 -4.79
C SER A 132 7.14 11.15 -6.18
N GLU A 133 7.96 12.19 -6.25
CA GLU A 133 8.43 12.82 -7.49
C GLU A 133 9.96 12.91 -7.52
N PRO A 134 10.59 13.01 -8.71
CA PRO A 134 12.01 13.31 -8.81
C PRO A 134 12.37 14.57 -8.00
N GLY A 135 13.32 14.46 -7.07
CA GLY A 135 13.80 15.60 -6.27
C GLY A 135 12.91 16.04 -5.10
N TRP A 136 11.81 15.33 -4.77
CA TRP A 136 10.89 15.75 -3.71
C TRP A 136 11.47 15.63 -2.28
N GLU A 137 12.50 14.80 -2.09
CA GLU A 137 13.17 14.55 -0.80
C GLU A 137 12.19 14.29 0.37
N THR A 138 11.11 13.53 0.13
CA THR A 138 10.09 13.24 1.16
C THR A 138 9.34 14.46 1.71
N LYS A 139 9.35 15.60 1.00
CA LYS A 139 8.71 16.86 1.43
C LYS A 139 7.59 17.23 0.46
N LEU A 140 6.34 17.25 0.94
CA LEU A 140 5.17 17.62 0.12
C LEU A 140 5.28 19.02 -0.53
N ARG A 141 5.92 19.98 0.14
CA ARG A 141 6.18 21.33 -0.42
C ARG A 141 7.09 21.34 -1.66
N LYS A 142 7.85 20.27 -1.88
CA LYS A 142 8.77 20.08 -3.02
C LYS A 142 8.13 19.34 -4.19
N LEU A 143 6.86 18.93 -4.09
CA LEU A 143 6.12 18.44 -5.23
C LEU A 143 6.07 19.51 -6.34
N SER A 144 5.94 19.08 -7.57
CA SER A 144 6.00 19.88 -8.79
C SER A 144 4.80 19.63 -9.70
N SER A 145 4.05 18.54 -9.48
CA SER A 145 2.80 18.33 -10.19
C SER A 145 1.79 19.46 -9.93
N THR A 146 1.13 19.91 -10.99
CA THR A 146 0.18 21.03 -10.97
C THR A 146 -1.05 20.74 -11.81
N VAL A 147 -2.18 21.32 -11.43
CA VAL A 147 -3.37 21.45 -12.28
C VAL A 147 -3.48 22.90 -12.73
N LYS A 148 -3.59 23.13 -14.02
CA LYS A 148 -3.83 24.45 -14.62
C LYS A 148 -4.82 24.30 -15.76
N ASP A 149 -5.86 25.13 -15.80
CA ASP A 149 -6.88 25.11 -16.86
C ASP A 149 -7.44 23.69 -17.09
N GLU A 150 -7.80 22.99 -16.00
CA GLU A 150 -8.34 21.61 -16.01
C GLU A 150 -7.39 20.56 -16.63
N LYS A 151 -6.09 20.85 -16.62
CA LYS A 151 -5.05 19.94 -17.11
C LYS A 151 -4.02 19.66 -16.03
N LEU A 152 -3.84 18.38 -15.73
CA LEU A 152 -2.83 17.86 -14.82
C LEU A 152 -1.52 17.59 -15.56
N SER A 153 -0.42 18.13 -15.05
CA SER A 153 0.93 17.82 -15.53
C SER A 153 1.85 17.52 -14.36
N GLY A 154 2.77 16.56 -14.55
CA GLY A 154 3.74 16.19 -13.54
C GLY A 154 4.28 14.78 -13.72
N THR A 155 5.23 14.38 -12.87
CA THR A 155 5.81 13.03 -12.89
C THR A 155 5.81 12.43 -11.50
N LYS A 156 5.24 11.24 -11.35
CA LYS A 156 5.42 10.38 -10.18
C LYS A 156 6.47 9.33 -10.48
N SER A 157 7.45 9.18 -9.61
CA SER A 157 8.65 8.36 -9.88
C SER A 157 8.60 6.95 -9.33
N PHE A 158 7.74 6.69 -8.34
CA PHE A 158 7.69 5.40 -7.65
C PHE A 158 6.27 5.18 -7.10
N ILE A 159 5.44 4.50 -7.89
CA ILE A 159 4.06 4.15 -7.53
C ILE A 159 4.00 2.62 -7.34
N THR A 160 3.93 2.16 -6.10
CA THR A 160 3.76 0.74 -5.76
C THR A 160 2.41 0.23 -6.24
N ASN A 161 2.37 -1.00 -6.79
CA ASN A 161 1.27 -1.57 -7.58
C ASN A 161 0.92 -0.76 -8.84
N GLY A 162 1.71 0.26 -9.17
CA GLY A 162 1.33 1.28 -10.14
C GLY A 162 1.16 0.72 -11.54
N ALA A 163 1.99 -0.24 -11.96
CA ALA A 163 1.90 -0.82 -13.30
C ALA A 163 0.64 -1.67 -13.47
N GLU A 164 0.09 -2.20 -12.37
CA GLU A 164 -1.14 -2.98 -12.37
C GLU A 164 -2.37 -2.15 -11.99
N ALA A 165 -2.22 -0.89 -11.57
CA ALA A 165 -3.32 -0.06 -11.11
C ALA A 165 -4.29 0.33 -12.25
N ASP A 166 -5.58 0.32 -11.95
CA ASP A 166 -6.62 0.89 -12.83
C ASP A 166 -6.78 2.40 -12.58
N ILE A 167 -6.57 2.82 -11.33
CA ILE A 167 -6.68 4.21 -10.89
C ILE A 167 -5.48 4.56 -10.01
N ILE A 168 -4.93 5.76 -10.22
CA ILE A 168 -3.92 6.37 -9.37
C ILE A 168 -4.53 7.58 -8.65
N PHE A 169 -4.42 7.59 -7.33
CA PHE A 169 -4.64 8.79 -6.53
C PHE A 169 -3.38 9.66 -6.57
N TRP A 170 -3.47 10.75 -7.32
CA TRP A 170 -2.37 11.63 -7.65
C TRP A 170 -2.34 12.83 -6.72
N VAL A 171 -1.36 12.88 -5.82
CA VAL A 171 -1.20 14.01 -4.88
C VAL A 171 -0.46 15.14 -5.56
N ILE A 172 -1.02 16.35 -5.59
CA ILE A 172 -0.36 17.52 -6.19
C ILE A 172 0.20 18.49 -5.14
N LYS A 173 1.05 19.40 -5.61
CA LYS A 173 1.43 20.57 -4.84
C LYS A 173 0.28 21.57 -4.84
N SER A 174 -0.08 22.07 -3.67
CA SER A 174 -0.64 23.42 -3.53
C SER A 174 -0.04 24.08 -2.28
N GLU A 175 -0.08 25.41 -2.25
CA GLU A 175 0.60 26.22 -1.23
C GLU A 175 0.05 25.98 0.18
N GLU A 176 -1.25 25.68 0.29
CA GLU A 176 -1.94 25.50 1.57
C GLU A 176 -2.50 24.09 1.77
N LYS A 177 -2.86 23.41 0.69
CA LYS A 177 -3.53 22.10 0.71
C LYS A 177 -2.85 21.20 -0.31
N ASN A 178 -2.67 19.92 -0.03
CA ASN A 178 -2.11 18.97 -1.02
C ASN A 178 -3.25 18.13 -1.61
N PRO A 179 -4.00 18.61 -2.62
CA PRO A 179 -5.15 17.87 -3.11
C PRO A 179 -4.76 16.59 -3.84
N VAL A 180 -5.71 15.68 -3.92
CA VAL A 180 -5.58 14.34 -4.49
C VAL A 180 -6.60 14.17 -5.60
N TYR A 181 -6.10 13.94 -6.80
CA TYR A 181 -6.93 13.73 -8.00
C TYR A 181 -6.94 12.27 -8.42
N LEU A 182 -8.01 11.86 -9.09
CA LEU A 182 -8.19 10.54 -9.66
C LEU A 182 -7.65 10.54 -11.10
N VAL A 183 -6.57 9.77 -11.34
CA VAL A 183 -6.02 9.54 -12.68
C VAL A 183 -6.39 8.13 -13.11
N ARG A 184 -7.12 7.99 -14.23
CA ARG A 184 -7.56 6.69 -14.76
C ARG A 184 -6.52 6.14 -15.74
N ARG A 185 -6.16 4.87 -15.60
CA ARG A 185 -5.25 4.19 -16.53
C ARG A 185 -6.05 3.33 -17.50
N TYR A 186 -5.72 3.43 -18.79
CA TYR A 186 -6.48 2.79 -19.88
C TYR A 186 -5.87 1.47 -20.37
N GLN A 187 -5.08 0.78 -19.53
CA GLN A 187 -4.32 -0.40 -19.95
C GLN A 187 -5.16 -1.64 -20.32
N ASN A 188 -6.44 -1.69 -19.96
CA ASN A 188 -7.29 -2.89 -20.09
C ASN A 188 -8.64 -2.66 -20.77
N GLN A 189 -8.81 -1.58 -21.54
CA GLN A 189 -10.07 -1.39 -22.29
C GLN A 189 -10.09 -2.27 -23.55
N THR A 190 -10.59 -3.50 -23.42
CA THR A 190 -11.01 -4.36 -24.55
C THR A 190 -12.32 -3.88 -25.16
N ASN A 191 -12.45 -2.59 -25.48
CA ASN A 191 -13.61 -2.05 -26.19
C ASN A 191 -13.16 -1.23 -27.40
N PRO A 192 -13.08 -1.84 -28.60
CA PRO A 192 -12.59 -1.19 -29.82
C PRO A 192 -13.52 -0.10 -30.39
N ASN A 193 -14.53 0.34 -29.64
CA ASN A 193 -15.52 1.33 -30.08
C ASN A 193 -15.38 2.72 -29.40
N LEU A 194 -14.35 2.95 -28.60
CA LEU A 194 -13.99 4.28 -28.05
C LEU A 194 -12.78 4.87 -28.82
N ASN A 195 -12.90 4.98 -30.14
CA ASN A 195 -11.79 5.30 -31.05
C ASN A 195 -11.72 6.78 -31.49
N SER A 196 -11.84 7.73 -30.56
CA SER A 196 -11.37 9.11 -30.83
C SER A 196 -10.63 9.71 -29.64
N ASP A 197 -11.11 9.51 -28.42
CA ASP A 197 -10.57 10.24 -27.26
C ASP A 197 -9.45 9.46 -26.53
N ALA A 198 -9.43 8.12 -26.67
CA ALA A 198 -8.43 7.26 -26.01
C ALA A 198 -7.03 7.35 -26.65
N SER A 199 -6.92 7.66 -27.94
CA SER A 199 -5.64 7.83 -28.64
C SER A 199 -4.94 9.15 -28.30
N ASP A 200 -5.69 10.17 -27.90
CA ASP A 200 -5.12 11.46 -27.50
C ASP A 200 -4.62 11.41 -26.04
N ILE A 201 -5.33 10.70 -25.16
CA ILE A 201 -4.91 10.52 -23.75
C ILE A 201 -3.67 9.64 -23.63
N SER A 202 -3.49 8.62 -24.48
CA SER A 202 -2.26 7.81 -24.46
C SER A 202 -1.01 8.61 -24.83
N ASN A 203 -1.14 9.63 -25.69
CA ASN A 203 -0.05 10.56 -26.00
C ASN A 203 0.27 11.54 -24.85
N GLN A 204 -0.63 11.65 -23.86
CA GLN A 204 -0.48 12.49 -22.66
C GLN A 204 0.08 11.72 -21.46
N MET A 205 0.31 10.40 -21.59
CA MET A 205 0.87 9.53 -20.54
C MET A 205 2.13 8.83 -21.00
N ILE A 206 3.19 8.93 -20.21
CA ILE A 206 4.42 8.14 -20.39
C ILE A 206 4.56 7.22 -19.18
N GLU A 207 4.60 5.91 -19.44
CA GLU A 207 4.65 4.86 -18.44
C GLU A 207 5.97 4.11 -18.48
N GLU A 208 6.67 4.06 -17.35
CA GLU A 208 7.90 3.30 -17.15
C GLU A 208 7.68 2.32 -15.99
N SER A 209 7.34 1.07 -16.31
CA SER A 209 7.17 -0.01 -15.33
C SER A 209 8.52 -0.60 -14.92
N PHE A 210 8.70 -0.86 -13.63
CA PHE A 210 9.92 -1.47 -13.11
C PHE A 210 9.66 -2.32 -11.87
N HIS A 211 10.67 -3.11 -11.50
CA HIS A 211 10.70 -3.93 -10.30
C HIS A 211 11.91 -3.55 -9.46
N THR A 212 11.79 -3.72 -8.14
CA THR A 212 12.89 -3.52 -7.19
C THR A 212 13.64 -4.82 -6.95
N ASP A 213 14.89 -4.74 -6.51
CA ASP A 213 15.69 -5.92 -6.15
C ASP A 213 15.08 -6.69 -4.96
N PHE A 214 14.39 -5.97 -4.07
CA PHE A 214 13.55 -6.52 -3.00
C PHE A 214 12.09 -6.61 -3.47
N THR A 215 11.33 -7.60 -2.99
CA THR A 215 9.94 -7.86 -3.41
C THR A 215 9.75 -7.80 -4.94
N PRO A 216 10.50 -8.60 -5.72
CA PRO A 216 10.58 -8.43 -7.17
C PRO A 216 9.27 -8.71 -7.90
N LEU A 217 8.27 -9.29 -7.23
CA LEU A 217 6.95 -9.54 -7.80
C LEU A 217 6.02 -8.33 -7.70
N VAL A 218 6.37 -7.34 -6.86
CA VAL A 218 5.58 -6.11 -6.73
C VAL A 218 5.95 -5.17 -7.87
N THR A 219 4.94 -4.81 -8.65
CA THR A 219 5.12 -3.89 -9.76
C THR A 219 5.19 -2.45 -9.28
N HIS A 220 6.04 -1.67 -9.92
CA HIS A 220 6.16 -0.23 -9.70
C HIS A 220 6.02 0.52 -11.01
N LEU A 221 5.54 1.75 -10.93
CA LEU A 221 5.37 2.63 -12.08
C LEU A 221 6.00 4.00 -11.81
N LYS A 222 6.75 4.49 -12.79
CA LYS A 222 6.97 5.90 -13.01
C LYS A 222 6.00 6.37 -14.09
N LEU A 223 5.19 7.37 -13.77
CA LEU A 223 4.15 7.90 -14.64
C LEU A 223 4.36 9.40 -14.82
N THR A 224 4.49 9.84 -16.06
CA THR A 224 4.51 11.24 -16.45
C THR A 224 3.21 11.58 -17.17
N LEU A 225 2.55 12.63 -16.69
CA LEU A 225 1.36 13.21 -17.31
C LEU A 225 1.73 14.55 -17.95
N CYS A 226 1.29 14.74 -19.19
CA CYS A 226 1.46 15.98 -19.94
C CYS A 226 0.09 16.49 -20.37
N GLU A 227 -0.38 17.57 -19.74
CA GLU A 227 -1.71 18.14 -20.00
C GLU A 227 -2.87 17.13 -19.93
N TYR A 228 -2.78 16.16 -19.02
CA TYR A 228 -3.82 15.15 -18.83
C TYR A 228 -5.13 15.81 -18.37
N PRO A 229 -6.26 15.59 -19.05
CA PRO A 229 -7.53 16.22 -18.70
C PRO A 229 -8.01 15.76 -17.32
N ILE A 230 -8.36 16.71 -16.46
CA ILE A 230 -8.86 16.45 -15.11
C ILE A 230 -10.09 17.31 -14.86
N SER A 231 -11.19 16.71 -14.39
CA SER A 231 -12.41 17.45 -14.07
C SER A 231 -12.52 17.73 -12.57
N PRO A 232 -13.38 18.68 -12.14
CA PRO A 232 -13.66 18.91 -10.72
C PRO A 232 -14.12 17.64 -9.98
N GLU A 233 -14.83 16.74 -10.66
CA GLU A 233 -15.31 15.46 -10.12
C GLU A 233 -14.20 14.44 -9.88
N ASP A 234 -13.02 14.64 -10.46
CA ASP A 234 -11.86 13.80 -10.21
C ASP A 234 -11.12 14.20 -8.92
N LEU A 235 -11.51 15.28 -8.25
CA LEU A 235 -10.97 15.63 -6.94
C LEU A 235 -11.49 14.66 -5.87
N VAL A 236 -10.60 13.87 -5.29
CA VAL A 236 -10.92 12.85 -4.27
C VAL A 236 -10.78 13.42 -2.86
N LEU A 237 -9.72 14.21 -2.62
CA LEU A 237 -9.42 14.76 -1.30
C LEU A 237 -8.78 16.13 -1.45
N GLU A 238 -9.31 17.13 -0.76
CA GLU A 238 -8.82 18.51 -0.78
C GLU A 238 -7.42 18.66 -0.18
N ASN A 239 -7.09 17.89 0.87
CA ASN A 239 -5.83 18.05 1.58
C ASN A 239 -5.24 16.76 2.16
N TYR A 240 -4.23 16.23 1.47
CA TYR A 240 -3.42 15.09 1.90
C TYR A 240 -2.44 15.43 3.06
N GLY A 241 -2.15 16.71 3.32
CA GLY A 241 -1.02 17.12 4.16
C GLY A 241 -1.00 16.54 5.58
N LYS A 242 -2.17 16.41 6.22
CA LYS A 242 -2.30 15.78 7.55
C LYS A 242 -2.37 14.25 7.48
N LEU A 243 -2.96 13.72 6.41
CA LEU A 243 -3.18 12.30 6.21
C LEU A 243 -1.86 11.56 5.89
N GLY A 244 -0.94 12.19 5.14
CA GLY A 244 0.29 11.52 4.70
C GLY A 244 1.14 10.94 5.83
N MET A 245 1.20 11.58 7.00
CA MET A 245 1.93 11.04 8.15
C MET A 245 1.24 9.80 8.73
N GLU A 246 -0.08 9.83 8.85
CA GLU A 246 -0.88 8.69 9.31
C GLU A 246 -0.68 7.47 8.39
N LEU A 247 -0.82 7.67 7.07
CA LEU A 247 -0.66 6.60 6.08
C LEU A 247 0.76 6.02 6.15
N ARG A 248 1.78 6.87 6.26
CA ARG A 248 3.17 6.41 6.39
C ARG A 248 3.38 5.58 7.66
N LEU A 249 2.82 6.00 8.80
CA LEU A 249 2.93 5.25 10.04
C LEU A 249 2.19 3.91 9.96
N LYS A 250 1.05 3.85 9.27
CA LYS A 250 0.34 2.59 8.98
C LYS A 250 1.18 1.64 8.11
N GLU A 251 1.85 2.15 7.08
CA GLU A 251 2.78 1.35 6.29
C GLU A 251 3.92 0.79 7.14
N LEU A 252 4.58 1.64 7.95
CA LEU A 252 5.66 1.22 8.83
C LEU A 252 5.20 0.17 9.85
N LEU A 253 3.98 0.30 10.37
CA LEU A 253 3.39 -0.68 11.27
C LEU A 253 3.09 -2.00 10.55
N SER A 254 2.57 -1.95 9.32
CA SER A 254 2.40 -3.15 8.50
C SER A 254 3.72 -3.84 8.17
N LEU A 255 4.81 -3.10 7.96
CA LEU A 255 6.14 -3.70 7.82
C LEU A 255 6.57 -4.51 9.07
N VAL A 256 6.12 -4.13 10.27
CA VAL A 256 6.33 -4.94 11.48
C VAL A 256 5.63 -6.29 11.35
N SER A 257 4.38 -6.30 10.89
CA SER A 257 3.60 -7.52 10.65
C SER A 257 4.24 -8.42 9.58
N LEU A 258 4.72 -7.82 8.48
CA LEU A 258 5.45 -8.55 7.44
C LEU A 258 6.74 -9.16 7.98
N LEU A 259 7.51 -8.44 8.82
CA LEU A 259 8.73 -8.97 9.45
C LEU A 259 8.42 -10.18 10.33
N ILE A 260 7.37 -10.10 11.16
CA ILE A 260 6.89 -11.21 12.00
C ILE A 260 6.62 -12.47 11.15
N GLY A 261 5.96 -12.31 10.00
CA GLY A 261 5.67 -13.41 9.08
C GLY A 261 6.92 -13.97 8.40
N LYS A 262 7.69 -13.09 7.75
CA LYS A 262 8.88 -13.43 6.94
C LYS A 262 9.86 -14.33 7.70
N ILE A 263 10.07 -14.05 8.99
CA ILE A 263 11.11 -14.71 9.78
C ILE A 263 10.64 -16.01 10.44
N LYS A 264 9.40 -16.46 10.21
CA LYS A 264 8.86 -17.69 10.81
C LYS A 264 9.79 -18.89 10.62
N LYS A 265 10.27 -19.12 9.40
CA LYS A 265 11.18 -20.26 9.12
C LYS A 265 12.43 -20.21 10.00
N VAL A 266 13.09 -19.05 10.04
CA VAL A 266 14.30 -18.84 10.87
C VAL A 266 13.99 -19.00 12.36
N SER A 267 12.83 -18.54 12.84
CA SER A 267 12.44 -18.71 14.24
C SER A 267 12.26 -20.17 14.66
N LEU A 268 11.90 -21.07 13.74
CA LEU A 268 11.78 -22.50 14.06
C LEU A 268 13.15 -23.15 14.29
N GLU A 269 14.21 -22.55 13.75
CA GLU A 269 15.58 -23.07 13.79
C GLU A 269 16.44 -22.39 14.87
N ASN A 270 16.08 -21.15 15.27
CA ASN A 270 16.87 -20.35 16.19
C ASN A 270 16.02 -19.82 17.37
N LYS A 271 16.33 -20.28 18.59
CA LYS A 271 15.62 -19.88 19.81
C LYS A 271 15.65 -18.38 20.07
N LEU A 272 16.79 -17.71 19.85
CA LEU A 272 16.90 -16.27 20.08
C LEU A 272 15.97 -15.50 19.13
N VAL A 273 15.96 -15.87 17.85
CA VAL A 273 15.07 -15.27 16.84
C VAL A 273 13.60 -15.54 17.20
N ASN A 274 13.27 -16.74 17.67
CA ASN A 274 11.92 -17.07 18.14
C ASN A 274 11.47 -16.20 19.32
N ASP A 275 12.33 -16.05 20.33
CA ASP A 275 12.00 -15.29 21.52
C ASP A 275 11.74 -13.80 21.17
N GLU A 276 12.56 -13.21 20.30
CA GLU A 276 12.35 -11.83 19.82
C GLU A 276 11.11 -11.70 18.91
N ARG A 277 10.81 -12.72 18.10
CA ARG A 277 9.59 -12.77 17.28
C ARG A 277 8.34 -12.72 18.15
N GLU A 278 8.28 -13.55 19.19
CA GLU A 278 7.10 -13.64 20.06
C GLU A 278 6.92 -12.37 20.88
N LYS A 279 8.01 -11.71 21.32
CA LYS A 279 7.93 -10.38 21.93
C LYS A 279 7.33 -9.35 20.97
N LEU A 280 7.73 -9.35 19.71
CA LEU A 280 7.22 -8.42 18.70
C LEU A 280 5.73 -8.67 18.39
N LYS A 281 5.31 -9.94 18.32
CA LYS A 281 3.89 -10.33 18.19
C LYS A 281 3.07 -9.85 19.38
N LEU A 282 3.55 -10.09 20.60
CA LEU A 282 2.89 -9.64 21.83
C LEU A 282 2.79 -8.11 21.88
N TRP A 283 3.85 -7.39 21.49
CA TRP A 283 3.82 -5.95 21.38
C TRP A 283 2.73 -5.47 20.41
N ARG A 284 2.66 -6.03 19.19
CA ARG A 284 1.65 -5.67 18.19
C ARG A 284 0.24 -5.88 18.74
N ASP A 285 0.00 -7.03 19.34
CA ASP A 285 -1.30 -7.41 19.87
C ASP A 285 -1.73 -6.49 21.03
N ASN A 286 -0.80 -6.15 21.93
CA ASN A 286 -1.08 -5.22 23.03
C ASN A 286 -1.27 -3.77 22.54
N PHE A 287 -0.44 -3.32 21.61
CA PHE A 287 -0.50 -1.97 21.07
C PHE A 287 -1.83 -1.74 20.35
N LEU A 288 -2.17 -2.62 19.40
CA LEU A 288 -3.37 -2.50 18.58
C LEU A 288 -4.63 -3.03 19.25
N GLY A 289 -4.54 -3.85 20.30
CA GLY A 289 -5.69 -4.33 21.05
C GLY A 289 -6.51 -3.21 21.70
N ASN A 290 -5.89 -2.05 21.93
CA ASN A 290 -6.56 -0.85 22.45
C ASN A 290 -7.07 0.09 21.34
N CYS A 291 -6.81 -0.21 20.07
CA CYS A 291 -7.23 0.62 18.94
C CYS A 291 -8.71 0.42 18.64
N GLN A 292 -9.52 1.45 18.83
CA GLN A 292 -10.93 1.45 18.42
C GLN A 292 -11.03 1.99 16.99
N GLY A 293 -11.36 1.11 16.03
CA GLY A 293 -11.50 1.49 14.62
C GLY A 293 -10.17 1.68 13.88
N ASN A 294 -10.10 2.69 13.03
CA ASN A 294 -8.95 2.99 12.18
C ASN A 294 -7.95 3.89 12.95
N PRO A 295 -6.68 3.46 13.17
CA PRO A 295 -5.74 4.25 13.97
C PRO A 295 -5.38 5.57 13.29
N ASP A 296 -5.44 6.66 14.05
CA ASP A 296 -4.99 7.98 13.61
C ASP A 296 -3.49 8.18 13.82
N ALA A 297 -2.98 9.33 13.37
CA ALA A 297 -1.57 9.68 13.50
C ALA A 297 -1.08 9.72 14.96
N ASP A 298 -1.88 10.24 15.90
CA ASP A 298 -1.48 10.43 17.29
C ASP A 298 -1.34 9.07 18.00
N PHE A 299 -2.31 8.18 17.78
CA PHE A 299 -2.25 6.80 18.26
C PHE A 299 -0.99 6.10 17.73
N LEU A 300 -0.73 6.17 16.43
CA LEU A 300 0.44 5.51 15.82
C LEU A 300 1.77 6.10 16.32
N LEU A 301 1.85 7.42 16.50
CA LEU A 301 3.03 8.10 17.03
C LEU A 301 3.33 7.72 18.49
N SER A 302 2.33 7.33 19.27
CA SER A 302 2.53 6.88 20.64
C SER A 302 3.41 5.62 20.70
N GLY A 303 3.23 4.70 19.75
CA GLY A 303 4.01 3.46 19.62
C GLY A 303 5.29 3.58 18.78
N PHE A 304 5.48 4.65 18.01
CA PHE A 304 6.64 4.82 17.14
C PHE A 304 7.90 5.29 17.90
N PRO A 305 9.15 4.84 17.64
CA PRO A 305 9.53 3.82 16.67
C PRO A 305 9.01 2.45 17.09
N PHE A 306 8.46 1.70 16.14
CA PHE A 306 8.00 0.35 16.44
C PHE A 306 9.21 -0.57 16.68
N PRO A 307 9.13 -1.50 17.66
CA PRO A 307 10.31 -2.14 18.25
C PRO A 307 10.83 -3.33 17.42
N THR A 308 11.31 -3.09 16.20
CA THR A 308 11.86 -4.13 15.31
C THR A 308 13.34 -4.41 15.53
N GLU A 309 14.07 -3.51 16.20
CA GLU A 309 15.54 -3.52 16.29
C GLU A 309 16.10 -4.81 16.93
N ASP A 310 15.54 -5.25 18.05
CA ASP A 310 16.01 -6.45 18.75
C ASP A 310 15.90 -7.72 17.88
N LEU A 311 14.81 -7.83 17.13
CA LEU A 311 14.61 -8.94 16.20
C LEU A 311 15.59 -8.89 15.02
N LEU A 312 15.84 -7.70 14.47
CA LEU A 312 16.83 -7.52 13.40
C LEU A 312 18.24 -7.87 13.89
N LEU A 313 18.60 -7.50 15.12
CA LEU A 313 19.88 -7.86 15.73
C LEU A 313 19.99 -9.37 16.02
N ALA A 314 18.89 -10.02 16.41
CA ALA A 314 18.85 -11.47 16.57
C ALA A 314 19.10 -12.20 15.24
N LEU A 315 18.54 -11.70 14.13
CA LEU A 315 18.84 -12.24 12.78
C LEU A 315 20.30 -12.03 12.39
N CYS A 316 20.88 -10.86 12.69
CA CYS A 316 22.30 -10.61 12.43
C CYS A 316 23.17 -11.62 13.18
N LYS A 317 22.88 -11.89 14.46
CA LYS A 317 23.58 -12.92 15.23
C LYS A 317 23.42 -14.32 14.65
N HIS A 318 22.24 -14.66 14.14
CA HIS A 318 21.99 -15.96 13.52
C HIS A 318 22.86 -16.19 12.27
N TRP A 319 23.07 -15.15 11.45
CA TRP A 319 23.87 -15.22 10.22
C TRP A 319 25.29 -14.65 10.34
N ASN A 320 25.71 -14.30 11.56
CA ASN A 320 27.02 -13.70 11.83
C ASN A 320 27.30 -12.45 10.97
N LEU A 321 26.32 -11.53 10.94
CA LEU A 321 26.40 -10.25 10.25
C LEU A 321 26.68 -9.12 11.25
N ASP A 322 27.41 -8.10 10.80
CA ASP A 322 27.81 -6.98 11.64
C ASP A 322 26.65 -6.01 11.92
N SER A 323 25.74 -5.84 10.97
CA SER A 323 24.63 -4.89 11.10
C SER A 323 23.34 -5.33 10.41
N PRO A 324 22.17 -4.80 10.84
CA PRO A 324 20.90 -5.04 10.15
C PRO A 324 20.90 -4.71 8.66
N LYS A 325 21.74 -3.77 8.21
CA LYS A 325 21.85 -3.39 6.80
C LYS A 325 22.38 -4.52 5.92
N ASP A 326 23.13 -5.43 6.52
CA ASP A 326 23.77 -6.55 5.82
C ASP A 326 22.81 -7.71 5.62
N LEU A 327 21.63 -7.71 6.28
CA LEU A 327 20.61 -8.75 6.13
C LEU A 327 20.13 -8.92 4.68
N LYS A 328 20.19 -7.86 3.87
CA LYS A 328 19.87 -7.92 2.44
C LYS A 328 20.75 -8.89 1.64
N SER A 329 21.93 -9.25 2.15
CA SER A 329 22.80 -10.26 1.54
C SER A 329 22.27 -11.68 1.70
N MET A 330 21.42 -11.91 2.71
CA MET A 330 20.74 -13.19 2.92
C MET A 330 19.44 -13.28 2.13
N ASP A 331 18.69 -12.18 2.10
CA ASP A 331 17.48 -12.03 1.30
C ASP A 331 17.22 -10.52 1.07
N PRO A 332 17.15 -10.05 -0.19
CA PRO A 332 16.96 -8.63 -0.51
C PRO A 332 15.75 -7.99 0.19
N ASP A 333 14.68 -8.75 0.43
CA ASP A 333 13.48 -8.28 1.12
C ASP A 333 13.76 -7.70 2.52
N TYR A 334 14.87 -8.09 3.17
CA TYR A 334 15.22 -7.52 4.47
C TYR A 334 15.44 -6.01 4.41
N GLN A 335 15.74 -5.45 3.23
CA GLN A 335 15.82 -4.02 3.00
C GLN A 335 14.54 -3.27 3.37
N LEU A 336 13.36 -3.92 3.32
CA LEU A 336 12.09 -3.30 3.71
C LEU A 336 12.05 -2.94 5.20
N PHE A 337 12.72 -3.71 6.06
CA PHE A 337 12.61 -3.58 7.52
C PHE A 337 13.72 -2.73 8.12
N VAL A 338 14.75 -2.44 7.34
CA VAL A 338 15.83 -1.51 7.71
C VAL A 338 15.37 -0.13 7.25
N TRP A 339 14.74 0.63 8.13
CA TRP A 339 14.10 1.92 7.79
C TRP A 339 15.11 3.03 7.49
N GLU A 340 15.73 2.98 6.33
CA GLU A 340 16.80 3.92 5.93
C GLU A 340 16.27 5.22 5.32
N ASP A 341 14.96 5.35 5.09
CA ASP A 341 14.41 6.54 4.44
C ASP A 341 14.52 7.79 5.34
N GLN A 342 14.78 8.92 4.69
CA GLN A 342 15.06 10.20 5.37
C GLN A 342 13.91 10.65 6.27
N PHE A 343 12.67 10.37 5.90
CA PHE A 343 11.50 10.80 6.66
C PHE A 343 11.39 10.00 7.97
N THR A 344 11.51 8.68 7.90
CA THR A 344 11.49 7.82 9.09
C THR A 344 12.66 8.15 10.03
N GLN A 345 13.86 8.36 9.48
CA GLN A 345 15.02 8.80 10.26
C GLN A 345 14.80 10.16 10.95
N MET A 346 14.20 11.12 10.26
CA MET A 346 13.81 12.41 10.84
C MET A 346 12.79 12.24 11.98
N LEU A 347 11.79 11.38 11.82
CA LEU A 347 10.79 11.11 12.87
C LEU A 347 11.45 10.50 14.12
N ILE A 348 12.36 9.53 13.94
CA ILE A 348 13.13 8.92 15.03
C ILE A 348 13.94 9.99 15.78
N GLN A 349 14.67 10.85 15.06
CA GLN A 349 15.46 11.92 15.66
C GLN A 349 14.60 12.93 16.42
N LYS A 350 13.44 13.31 15.86
CA LYS A 350 12.51 14.25 16.51
C LYS A 350 11.96 13.69 17.82
N LYS A 351 11.64 12.39 17.89
CA LYS A 351 11.18 11.76 19.13
C LYS A 351 12.30 11.67 20.17
N LYS A 352 13.52 11.28 19.77
CA LYS A 352 14.69 11.27 20.67
C LYS A 352 14.94 12.63 21.32
N ARG A 353 14.84 13.73 20.55
CA ARG A 353 15.01 15.11 21.08
C ARG A 353 13.91 15.58 22.03
N LYS A 354 12.72 14.98 22.01
CA LYS A 354 11.64 15.30 22.96
C LYS A 354 11.74 14.51 24.27
N LEU A 355 12.55 13.45 24.28
CA LEU A 355 12.80 12.58 25.44
C LEU A 355 14.10 12.93 26.17
N SER A 356 15.00 13.70 25.54
CA SER A 356 16.16 14.37 26.12
C SER A 356 15.79 15.75 26.65
#